data_AF-A0AAD9WP28-F1
#
_entry.id   AF-A0AAD9WP28-F1
#
_cell.length_a   1.000
_cell.length_b   1.000
_cell.length_c   1.000
_cell.angle_alpha   90.00
_cell.angle_beta   90.00
_cell.angle_gamma   90.00
#
_symmetry.space_group_name_H-M   'P 1'
#
loop_
_entity.id
_entity.type
_entity.pdbx_description
1 polymer ?
#
loop_
_entity_poly.entity_id
_entity_poly.type
_entity_poly.pdbx_seq_one_letter_code
_entity_poly.pdbx_strand_id
1 'polypeptide(L)'
;MANSFVLKQHLLPWLVLGGVTLLQAVSGTRFIYGTCSNLIQQHYGISRVQLNNLIVASESGKLFGWFSNAAAEYLPAPMILMIGLILGSIGYGVQYLSITNQLPFLSYWQMLLLNVLAGNSICWINTYCQLVTFKIFKNNCDTITAITSCYCGLSGKIYTSLVEGIQGKSQDSSIYLLFACLGPILFGLPVTLLNCLEVVVDEYEETKMLPFVFVIVIATGVYAVVESIAQPFQQLSPRLRVVSLVLAVVMLPLVVAFLMAANQLITLAKWDSKVMLEEEDSKTKTKRVNIDGHRIVIKKNERDGNEKEANEDENWLKLVVKSVDFWLFYWMNMCGATLGMVYLNNLKIISELQCYNDASSLLATSSSYGFFGRIFSTIFTWYTRENSVISKLGLIMFMMLPMPVAFFMLMSSNNISLYISTGIIGSSSGAISAIIGSTTTSTSTSTSTSTSSSSSSSSSSSDQVLIGLSNSVVYQTIILPTNIPIGTLIFGYLAALNYQRDGHKICIWGLKCHQFTFITWGCACSIAAFLSFSLYLRSRKNNSHKT
;
A
#
# COMPACT_ATOMS: atom_id res chain seq x y z
N MET A 1 -4.08 37.63 -14.67
CA MET A 1 -5.18 36.65 -14.50
C MET A 1 -4.91 35.33 -15.23
N ALA A 2 -4.40 35.33 -16.47
CA ALA A 2 -4.01 34.09 -17.15
C ALA A 2 -2.95 33.27 -16.38
N ASN A 3 -1.88 33.92 -15.90
CA ASN A 3 -0.81 33.22 -15.15
C ASN A 3 -1.29 32.59 -13.84
N SER A 4 -2.25 33.18 -13.14
CA SER A 4 -2.80 32.60 -11.89
C SER A 4 -3.74 31.42 -12.17
N PHE A 5 -4.44 31.43 -13.30
CA PHE A 5 -5.32 30.33 -13.72
C PHE A 5 -4.51 29.11 -14.18
N VAL A 6 -3.48 29.34 -15.01
CA VAL A 6 -2.55 28.29 -15.45
C VAL A 6 -1.78 27.70 -14.27
N LEU A 7 -1.29 28.54 -13.34
CA LEU A 7 -0.62 28.05 -12.13
C LEU A 7 -1.54 27.17 -11.27
N LYS A 8 -2.82 27.55 -11.15
CA LYS A 8 -3.81 26.76 -10.40
C LYS A 8 -4.10 25.42 -11.08
N GLN A 9 -4.12 25.38 -12.41
CA GLN A 9 -4.39 24.17 -13.20
C GLN A 9 -3.28 23.11 -13.01
N HIS A 10 -2.03 23.53 -12.93
CA HIS A 10 -0.93 22.59 -12.72
C HIS A 10 -0.64 22.30 -11.24
N LEU A 11 -0.81 23.26 -10.33
CA LEU A 11 -0.47 23.07 -8.91
C LEU A 11 -1.46 22.15 -8.17
N LEU A 12 -2.75 22.29 -8.47
CA LEU A 12 -3.82 21.64 -7.71
C LEU A 12 -3.78 20.10 -7.77
N PRO A 13 -3.60 19.44 -8.94
CA PRO A 13 -3.44 17.99 -9.03
C PRO A 13 -2.34 17.40 -8.15
N TRP A 14 -1.19 18.07 -8.08
CA TRP A 14 -0.04 17.62 -7.28
C TRP A 14 -0.23 17.90 -5.79
N LEU A 15 -0.97 18.96 -5.43
CA LEU A 15 -1.42 19.17 -4.06
C LEU A 15 -2.42 18.10 -3.61
N VAL A 16 -3.36 17.72 -4.48
CA VAL A 16 -4.30 16.62 -4.20
C VAL A 16 -3.55 15.30 -4.07
N LEU A 17 -2.58 15.03 -4.96
CA LEU A 17 -1.69 13.88 -4.83
C LEU A 17 -0.98 13.88 -3.47
N GLY A 18 -0.50 15.03 -3.03
CA GLY A 18 0.12 15.18 -1.72
C GLY A 18 -0.80 14.88 -0.57
N GLY A 19 -2.00 15.40 -0.65
CA GLY A 19 -3.10 15.05 0.22
C GLY A 19 -3.34 13.54 0.32
N VAL A 20 -3.46 12.88 -0.82
CA VAL A 20 -3.63 11.42 -0.92
C VAL A 20 -2.44 10.68 -0.32
N THR A 21 -1.20 11.12 -0.56
CA THR A 21 -0.01 10.50 0.06
C THR A 21 -0.01 10.61 1.58
N LEU A 22 -0.42 11.75 2.14
CA LEU A 22 -0.51 11.97 3.59
C LEU A 22 -1.63 11.14 4.20
N LEU A 23 -2.77 11.06 3.52
CA LEU A 23 -3.87 10.22 3.94
C LEU A 23 -3.44 8.74 4.00
N GLN A 24 -2.78 8.23 2.96
CA GLN A 24 -2.22 6.87 2.95
C GLN A 24 -1.14 6.66 4.03
N ALA A 25 -0.27 7.66 4.26
CA ALA A 25 0.76 7.59 5.29
C ALA A 25 0.18 7.39 6.69
N VAL A 26 -1.01 7.92 6.95
CA VAL A 26 -1.68 7.86 8.24
C VAL A 26 -2.67 6.70 8.33
N SER A 27 -3.29 6.27 7.24
CA SER A 27 -4.25 5.14 7.26
C SER A 27 -3.60 3.75 7.42
N GLY A 28 -2.27 3.64 7.39
CA GLY A 28 -1.54 2.38 7.54
C GLY A 28 -1.48 1.83 8.98
N THR A 29 -2.59 1.48 9.60
CA THR A 29 -2.66 1.12 11.03
C THR A 29 -2.19 -0.29 11.42
N ARG A 30 -1.46 -0.99 10.54
CA ARG A 30 -1.05 -2.40 10.73
C ARG A 30 -0.26 -2.69 12.01
N PHE A 31 0.35 -1.67 12.62
CA PHE A 31 1.23 -1.81 13.79
C PHE A 31 0.62 -1.39 15.13
N ILE A 32 -0.63 -0.90 15.14
CA ILE A 32 -1.25 -0.33 16.36
C ILE A 32 -1.44 -1.39 17.43
N TYR A 33 -2.01 -2.55 17.09
CA TYR A 33 -2.31 -3.59 18.08
C TYR A 33 -1.08 -4.31 18.62
N GLY A 34 -0.04 -4.44 17.78
CA GLY A 34 1.28 -4.88 18.23
C GLY A 34 1.86 -3.90 19.24
N THR A 35 1.67 -2.58 19.03
CA THR A 35 2.19 -1.51 19.89
C THR A 35 1.37 -1.32 21.17
N CYS A 36 0.06 -1.48 21.12
CA CYS A 36 -0.85 -1.37 22.26
C CYS A 36 -0.99 -2.68 23.07
N SER A 37 -0.21 -3.72 22.74
CA SER A 37 -0.32 -5.06 23.32
C SER A 37 -0.34 -5.06 24.86
N ASN A 38 0.58 -4.33 25.49
CA ASN A 38 0.74 -4.34 26.94
C ASN A 38 -0.38 -3.61 27.65
N LEU A 39 -0.83 -2.49 27.09
CA LEU A 39 -1.96 -1.72 27.62
C LEU A 39 -3.27 -2.49 27.51
N ILE A 40 -3.52 -3.15 26.38
CA ILE A 40 -4.72 -3.96 26.17
C ILE A 40 -4.69 -5.20 27.07
N GLN A 41 -3.53 -5.86 27.24
CA GLN A 41 -3.38 -7.02 28.12
C GLN A 41 -3.58 -6.66 29.60
N GLN A 42 -2.97 -5.58 30.07
CA GLN A 42 -3.09 -5.15 31.47
C GLN A 42 -4.49 -4.62 31.81
N HIS A 43 -5.11 -3.87 30.89
CA HIS A 43 -6.40 -3.24 31.16
C HIS A 43 -7.58 -4.20 31.05
N TYR A 44 -7.55 -5.15 30.12
CA TYR A 44 -8.65 -6.09 29.90
C TYR A 44 -8.38 -7.53 30.39
N GLY A 45 -7.19 -7.82 30.93
CA GLY A 45 -6.83 -9.17 31.40
C GLY A 45 -6.80 -10.22 30.28
N ILE A 46 -6.51 -9.79 29.05
CA ILE A 46 -6.65 -10.60 27.83
C ILE A 46 -5.42 -11.51 27.60
N SER A 47 -5.65 -12.77 27.20
CA SER A 47 -4.58 -13.71 26.83
C SER A 47 -3.89 -13.35 25.50
N ARG A 48 -2.65 -13.83 25.30
CA ARG A 48 -1.90 -13.60 24.04
C ARG A 48 -2.65 -14.10 22.81
N VAL A 49 -3.39 -15.21 22.94
CA VAL A 49 -4.25 -15.76 21.90
C VAL A 49 -5.38 -14.80 21.54
N GLN A 50 -6.07 -14.26 22.53
CA GLN A 50 -7.14 -13.30 22.32
C GLN A 50 -6.62 -11.98 21.74
N LEU A 51 -5.40 -11.53 22.09
CA LEU A 51 -4.77 -10.37 21.43
C LEU A 51 -4.49 -10.65 19.95
N ASN A 52 -3.96 -11.83 19.61
CA ASN A 52 -3.76 -12.20 18.21
C ASN A 52 -5.09 -12.23 17.45
N ASN A 53 -6.18 -12.68 18.08
CA ASN A 53 -7.52 -12.65 17.49
C ASN A 53 -8.02 -11.23 17.20
N LEU A 54 -7.60 -10.21 17.95
CA LEU A 54 -7.90 -8.81 17.65
C LEU A 54 -7.18 -8.34 16.38
N ILE A 55 -5.92 -8.76 16.18
CA ILE A 55 -5.17 -8.51 14.93
C ILE A 55 -5.87 -9.21 13.77
N VAL A 56 -6.25 -10.49 13.94
CA VAL A 56 -7.02 -11.24 12.94
C VAL A 56 -8.33 -10.53 12.61
N ALA A 57 -9.05 -10.02 13.61
CA ALA A 57 -10.30 -9.30 13.39
C ALA A 57 -10.11 -8.02 12.57
N SER A 58 -9.04 -7.26 12.83
CA SER A 58 -8.70 -6.09 12.02
C SER A 58 -8.35 -6.46 10.58
N GLU A 59 -7.57 -7.51 10.36
CA GLU A 59 -7.26 -8.00 9.02
C GLU A 59 -8.50 -8.58 8.31
N SER A 60 -9.41 -9.23 9.05
CA SER A 60 -10.71 -9.70 8.54
C SER A 60 -11.61 -8.55 8.11
N GLY A 61 -11.50 -7.37 8.75
CA GLY A 61 -12.20 -6.16 8.30
C GLY A 61 -11.90 -5.79 6.84
N LYS A 62 -10.71 -6.15 6.35
CA LYS A 62 -10.30 -5.88 4.96
C LYS A 62 -10.96 -6.84 3.95
N LEU A 63 -11.53 -7.96 4.40
CA LEU A 63 -12.37 -8.85 3.57
C LEU A 63 -13.56 -8.09 2.97
N PHE A 64 -14.09 -7.14 3.74
CA PHE A 64 -15.21 -6.32 3.35
C PHE A 64 -14.83 -5.17 2.41
N GLY A 65 -13.61 -5.15 1.87
CA GLY A 65 -13.16 -4.15 0.88
C GLY A 65 -13.86 -4.27 -0.48
N TRP A 66 -14.46 -5.42 -0.80
CA TRP A 66 -15.30 -5.52 -2.00
C TRP A 66 -16.52 -4.58 -1.95
N PHE A 67 -17.05 -4.30 -0.75
CA PHE A 67 -18.13 -3.33 -0.60
C PHE A 67 -17.71 -1.91 -0.98
N SER A 68 -16.49 -1.49 -0.64
CA SER A 68 -16.01 -0.15 -1.02
C SER A 68 -15.80 -0.05 -2.52
N ASN A 69 -15.30 -1.12 -3.16
CA ASN A 69 -15.15 -1.17 -4.62
C ASN A 69 -16.50 -1.18 -5.33
N ALA A 70 -17.47 -1.97 -4.87
CA ALA A 70 -18.83 -1.97 -5.43
C ALA A 70 -19.51 -0.60 -5.24
N ALA A 71 -19.33 0.03 -4.07
CA ALA A 71 -19.85 1.36 -3.81
C ALA A 71 -19.21 2.45 -4.70
N ALA A 72 -18.00 2.22 -5.22
CA ALA A 72 -17.32 3.15 -6.12
C ALA A 72 -18.03 3.35 -7.46
N GLU A 73 -18.84 2.39 -7.89
CA GLU A 73 -19.62 2.50 -9.14
C GLU A 73 -20.84 3.44 -8.97
N TYR A 74 -21.38 3.53 -7.75
CA TYR A 74 -22.63 4.25 -7.49
C TYR A 74 -22.45 5.56 -6.71
N LEU A 75 -21.38 5.69 -5.92
CA LEU A 75 -21.16 6.84 -5.03
C LEU A 75 -20.04 7.76 -5.54
N PRO A 76 -20.17 9.08 -5.37
CA PRO A 76 -19.09 10.01 -5.66
C PRO A 76 -17.94 9.84 -4.64
N ALA A 77 -16.70 10.09 -5.09
CA ALA A 77 -15.49 9.88 -4.28
C ALA A 77 -15.54 10.50 -2.86
N PRO A 78 -16.02 11.75 -2.64
CA PRO A 78 -16.15 12.32 -1.30
C PRO A 78 -16.98 11.48 -0.32
N MET A 79 -18.09 10.89 -0.79
CA MET A 79 -18.95 10.07 0.07
C MET A 79 -18.24 8.79 0.52
N ILE A 80 -17.47 8.17 -0.37
CA ILE A 80 -16.67 6.97 -0.08
C ILE A 80 -15.65 7.28 1.02
N LEU A 81 -14.96 8.43 0.95
CA LEU A 81 -14.04 8.83 2.00
C LEU A 81 -14.76 9.10 3.32
N MET A 82 -15.90 9.80 3.30
CA MET A 82 -16.67 10.08 4.52
C MET A 82 -17.10 8.80 5.24
N ILE A 83 -17.53 7.77 4.50
CA ILE A 83 -17.86 6.45 5.07
C ILE A 83 -16.62 5.86 5.74
N GLY A 84 -15.47 5.86 5.06
CA GLY A 84 -14.20 5.40 5.63
C GLY A 84 -13.80 6.15 6.92
N LEU A 85 -13.94 7.47 6.93
CA LEU A 85 -13.62 8.31 8.09
C LEU A 85 -14.54 8.02 9.28
N ILE A 86 -15.85 7.85 9.04
CA ILE A 86 -16.82 7.51 10.10
C ILE A 86 -16.50 6.14 10.69
N LEU A 87 -16.29 5.13 9.83
CA LEU A 87 -15.96 3.77 10.27
C LEU A 87 -14.65 3.73 11.08
N GLY A 88 -13.63 4.45 10.63
CA GLY A 88 -12.33 4.54 11.31
C GLY A 88 -12.44 5.28 12.65
N SER A 89 -13.21 6.37 12.68
CA SER A 89 -13.43 7.16 13.90
C SER A 89 -14.17 6.35 14.97
N ILE A 90 -15.20 5.60 14.58
CA ILE A 90 -15.91 4.71 15.50
C ILE A 90 -14.98 3.57 15.95
N GLY A 91 -14.29 2.92 15.00
CA GLY A 91 -13.41 1.79 15.27
C GLY A 91 -12.29 2.12 16.27
N TYR A 92 -11.48 3.15 15.99
CA TYR A 92 -10.36 3.53 16.86
C TYR A 92 -10.77 4.45 18.01
N GLY A 93 -11.73 5.36 17.80
CA GLY A 93 -12.14 6.34 18.81
C GLY A 93 -12.87 5.70 19.99
N VAL A 94 -13.76 4.74 19.74
CA VAL A 94 -14.45 4.01 20.83
C VAL A 94 -13.45 3.16 21.63
N GLN A 95 -12.47 2.54 20.94
CA GLN A 95 -11.39 1.80 21.60
C GLN A 95 -10.53 2.71 22.49
N TYR A 96 -10.16 3.89 21.99
CA TYR A 96 -9.41 4.89 22.74
C TYR A 96 -10.15 5.34 24.02
N LEU A 97 -11.44 5.68 23.89
CA LEU A 97 -12.26 6.15 25.01
C LEU A 97 -12.43 5.08 26.09
N SER A 98 -12.56 3.81 25.71
CA SER A 98 -12.65 2.71 26.67
C SER A 98 -11.33 2.44 27.39
N ILE A 99 -10.19 2.47 26.70
CA ILE A 99 -8.86 2.31 27.33
C ILE A 99 -8.54 3.47 28.29
N THR A 100 -9.06 4.67 28.00
CA THR A 100 -8.87 5.87 28.84
C THR A 100 -9.90 5.94 29.99
N ASN A 101 -10.67 4.86 30.23
CA ASN A 101 -11.71 4.77 31.26
C ASN A 101 -12.83 5.83 31.15
N GLN A 102 -13.02 6.45 29.99
CA GLN A 102 -14.11 7.43 29.79
C GLN A 102 -15.43 6.78 29.40
N LEU A 103 -15.40 5.51 28.96
CA LEU A 103 -16.56 4.69 28.66
C LEU A 103 -16.57 3.42 29.53
N PRO A 104 -17.75 2.79 29.74
CA PRO A 104 -17.84 1.52 30.45
C PRO A 104 -17.00 0.42 29.78
N PHE A 105 -16.58 -0.57 30.56
CA PHE A 105 -15.78 -1.71 30.08
C PHE A 105 -16.44 -2.38 28.86
N LEU A 106 -15.77 -2.30 27.70
CA LEU A 106 -16.18 -2.99 26.48
C LEU A 106 -16.00 -4.51 26.66
N SER A 107 -16.99 -5.27 26.21
CA SER A 107 -16.87 -6.73 26.05
C SER A 107 -15.82 -7.07 25.00
N TYR A 108 -15.15 -8.22 25.16
CA TYR A 108 -14.21 -8.75 24.16
C TYR A 108 -14.81 -8.80 22.75
N TRP A 109 -16.08 -9.17 22.62
CA TRP A 109 -16.78 -9.21 21.33
C TRP A 109 -16.99 -7.84 20.71
N GLN A 110 -17.24 -6.82 21.53
CA GLN A 110 -17.36 -5.44 21.07
C GLN A 110 -16.00 -4.92 20.58
N MET A 111 -14.92 -5.22 21.32
CA MET A 111 -13.56 -4.90 20.90
C MET A 111 -13.20 -5.57 19.56
N LEU A 112 -13.59 -6.84 19.39
CA LEU A 112 -13.40 -7.61 18.17
C LEU A 112 -14.15 -6.97 16.98
N LEU A 113 -15.42 -6.59 17.17
CA LEU A 113 -16.21 -5.92 16.14
C LEU A 113 -15.68 -4.54 15.78
N LEU A 114 -15.21 -3.77 16.77
CA LEU A 114 -14.54 -2.48 16.54
C LEU A 114 -13.26 -2.64 15.70
N ASN A 115 -12.50 -3.74 15.89
CA ASN A 115 -11.33 -4.03 15.06
C ASN A 115 -11.71 -4.36 13.62
N VAL A 116 -12.77 -5.15 13.40
CA VAL A 116 -13.30 -5.41 12.05
C VAL A 116 -13.69 -4.09 11.39
N LEU A 117 -14.37 -3.19 12.11
CA LEU A 117 -14.77 -1.88 11.61
C LEU A 117 -13.55 -1.01 11.27
N ALA A 118 -12.56 -0.99 12.15
CA ALA A 118 -11.30 -0.27 11.98
C ALA A 118 -10.52 -0.79 10.76
N GLY A 119 -10.49 -2.11 10.54
CA GLY A 119 -9.92 -2.72 9.35
C GLY A 119 -10.65 -2.36 8.07
N ASN A 120 -11.99 -2.36 8.11
CA ASN A 120 -12.82 -1.99 6.97
C ASN A 120 -12.62 -0.53 6.55
N SER A 121 -12.45 0.38 7.51
CA SER A 121 -12.21 1.81 7.22
C SER A 121 -11.02 2.04 6.27
N ILE A 122 -9.97 1.23 6.38
CA ILE A 122 -8.76 1.31 5.55
C ILE A 122 -9.12 1.01 4.08
N CYS A 123 -10.03 0.08 3.82
CA CYS A 123 -10.46 -0.25 2.46
C CYS A 123 -11.19 0.91 1.79
N TRP A 124 -12.11 1.56 2.51
CA TRP A 124 -12.81 2.75 2.01
C TRP A 124 -11.86 3.90 1.68
N ILE A 125 -10.91 4.17 2.58
CA ILE A 125 -9.91 5.22 2.36
C ILE A 125 -9.00 4.88 1.16
N ASN A 126 -8.54 3.63 1.04
CA ASN A 126 -7.73 3.20 -0.10
C ASN A 126 -8.51 3.29 -1.42
N THR A 127 -9.80 2.92 -1.41
CA THR A 127 -10.67 3.02 -2.59
C THR A 127 -10.81 4.48 -3.02
N TYR A 128 -11.04 5.40 -2.08
CA TYR A 128 -11.05 6.84 -2.38
C TYR A 128 -9.73 7.30 -3.00
N CYS A 129 -8.59 6.93 -2.43
CA CYS A 129 -7.27 7.31 -2.94
C CYS A 129 -7.04 6.82 -4.39
N GLN A 130 -7.51 5.61 -4.70
CA GLN A 130 -7.47 5.04 -6.05
C GLN A 130 -8.34 5.83 -7.03
N LEU A 131 -9.60 6.12 -6.66
CA LEU A 131 -10.54 6.87 -7.51
C LEU A 131 -10.06 8.28 -7.80
N VAL A 132 -9.52 8.98 -6.79
CA VAL A 132 -8.96 10.33 -6.97
C VAL A 132 -7.76 10.30 -7.92
N THR A 133 -6.86 9.33 -7.73
CA THR A 133 -5.68 9.19 -8.59
C THR A 133 -6.09 8.88 -10.03
N PHE A 134 -7.09 8.02 -10.24
CA PHE A 134 -7.62 7.71 -11.56
C PHE A 134 -8.29 8.92 -12.23
N LYS A 135 -9.05 9.72 -11.47
CA LYS A 135 -9.72 10.92 -11.99
C LYS A 135 -8.70 11.98 -12.46
N ILE A 136 -7.58 12.11 -11.74
CA ILE A 136 -6.59 13.16 -11.97
C ILE A 136 -5.54 12.75 -13.01
N PHE A 137 -5.06 11.50 -12.95
CA PHE A 137 -3.97 11.00 -13.77
C PHE A 137 -4.47 9.88 -14.69
N LYS A 138 -4.44 10.06 -16.01
CA LYS A 138 -5.10 9.11 -16.94
C LYS A 138 -4.18 7.96 -17.36
N ASN A 139 -2.91 8.22 -17.61
CA ASN A 139 -2.00 7.24 -18.22
C ASN A 139 -1.19 6.46 -17.18
N ASN A 140 -0.82 7.12 -16.08
CA ASN A 140 0.02 6.53 -15.03
C ASN A 140 -0.68 6.34 -13.68
N CYS A 141 -2.02 6.28 -13.66
CA CYS A 141 -2.82 6.10 -12.42
C CYS A 141 -2.35 4.92 -11.57
N ASP A 142 -2.08 3.77 -12.17
CA ASP A 142 -1.60 2.57 -11.47
C ASP A 142 -0.27 2.81 -10.76
N THR A 143 0.66 3.47 -11.46
CA THR A 143 2.00 3.75 -10.92
C THR A 143 1.93 4.79 -9.82
N ILE A 144 1.13 5.84 -10.00
CA ILE A 144 0.94 6.90 -9.01
C ILE A 144 0.20 6.37 -7.77
N THR A 145 -0.80 5.51 -7.97
CA THR A 145 -1.49 4.80 -6.88
C THR A 145 -0.51 3.91 -6.12
N ALA A 146 0.35 3.17 -6.83
CA ALA A 146 1.37 2.34 -6.19
C ALA A 146 2.38 3.19 -5.39
N ILE A 147 2.83 4.33 -5.94
CA ILE A 147 3.71 5.29 -5.26
C ILE A 147 3.05 5.82 -3.98
N THR A 148 1.82 6.31 -4.06
CA THR A 148 1.10 6.82 -2.89
C THR A 148 0.87 5.72 -1.85
N SER A 149 0.64 4.47 -2.28
CA SER A 149 0.53 3.33 -1.39
C SER A 149 1.81 2.89 -0.71
N CYS A 150 2.98 3.30 -1.22
CA CYS A 150 4.25 3.07 -0.53
C CYS A 150 4.19 3.71 0.87
N TYR A 151 3.64 4.92 0.99
CA TYR A 151 3.55 5.69 2.25
C TYR A 151 2.76 4.98 3.35
N CYS A 152 1.78 4.13 3.02
CA CYS A 152 1.15 3.22 3.99
C CYS A 152 2.15 2.30 4.71
N GLY A 153 3.38 2.15 4.21
CA GLY A 153 4.46 1.39 4.82
C GLY A 153 5.21 2.16 5.90
N LEU A 154 5.20 3.49 5.82
CA LEU A 154 5.89 4.40 6.74
C LEU A 154 5.04 4.76 7.97
N SER A 155 3.76 4.41 7.96
CA SER A 155 2.78 4.71 9.03
C SER A 155 3.25 4.27 10.42
N GLY A 156 3.84 3.07 10.53
CA GLY A 156 4.39 2.55 11.78
C GLY A 156 5.45 3.49 12.34
N LYS A 157 6.39 3.91 11.49
CA LYS A 157 7.41 4.88 11.86
C LYS A 157 6.82 6.24 12.24
N ILE A 158 5.91 6.79 11.42
CA ILE A 158 5.25 8.09 11.68
C ILE A 158 4.60 8.08 13.07
N TYR A 159 3.85 7.02 13.39
CA TYR A 159 3.19 6.91 14.69
C TYR A 159 4.18 6.73 15.85
N THR A 160 5.21 5.89 15.69
CA THR A 160 6.23 5.73 16.74
C THR A 160 6.95 7.05 17.02
N SER A 161 7.35 7.78 15.98
CA SER A 161 8.00 9.07 16.14
C SER A 161 7.06 10.06 16.82
N LEU A 162 5.81 10.20 16.34
CA LEU A 162 4.84 11.14 16.91
C LEU A 162 4.63 10.95 18.42
N VAL A 163 4.48 9.70 18.85
CA VAL A 163 4.30 9.39 20.27
C VAL A 163 5.56 9.69 21.07
N GLU A 164 6.74 9.29 20.57
CA GLU A 164 8.03 9.64 21.21
C GLU A 164 8.23 11.16 21.32
N GLY A 165 7.80 11.93 20.33
CA GLY A 165 7.92 13.40 20.33
C GLY A 165 7.03 14.10 21.36
N ILE A 166 5.82 13.58 21.61
CA ILE A 166 4.85 14.20 22.52
C ILE A 166 5.13 13.81 23.97
N GLN A 167 5.33 12.52 24.22
CA GLN A 167 5.44 11.99 25.58
C GLN A 167 6.89 11.78 26.04
N GLY A 168 7.86 11.91 25.14
CA GLY A 168 9.21 11.43 25.43
C GLY A 168 9.22 9.90 25.47
N LYS A 169 10.05 9.30 26.34
CA LYS A 169 10.18 7.83 26.45
C LYS A 169 9.02 7.15 27.22
N SER A 170 8.07 7.89 27.78
CA SER A 170 6.92 7.29 28.49
C SER A 170 5.91 6.71 27.49
N GLN A 171 5.49 5.46 27.74
CA GLN A 171 4.74 4.62 26.80
C GLN A 171 3.21 4.66 26.98
N ASP A 172 2.54 5.82 26.93
CA ASP A 172 1.06 5.77 26.87
C ASP A 172 0.64 5.35 25.46
N SER A 173 0.43 4.05 25.30
CA SER A 173 0.09 3.46 24.02
C SER A 173 -1.33 3.85 23.55
N SER A 174 -2.15 4.48 24.38
CA SER A 174 -3.47 5.02 24.01
C SER A 174 -3.39 6.12 22.95
N ILE A 175 -2.30 6.89 22.91
CA ILE A 175 -2.11 7.97 21.94
C ILE A 175 -2.02 7.45 20.50
N TYR A 176 -1.54 6.22 20.29
CA TYR A 176 -1.52 5.59 18.96
C TYR A 176 -2.94 5.44 18.38
N LEU A 177 -3.90 5.05 19.22
CA LEU A 177 -5.30 4.91 18.82
C LEU A 177 -5.94 6.27 18.54
N LEU A 178 -5.58 7.28 19.32
CA LEU A 178 -6.02 8.66 19.09
C LEU A 178 -5.53 9.19 17.74
N PHE A 179 -4.27 8.94 17.40
CA PHE A 179 -3.71 9.32 16.11
C PHE A 179 -4.33 8.57 14.94
N ALA A 180 -4.65 7.29 15.11
CA ALA A 180 -5.36 6.51 14.10
C ALA A 180 -6.79 7.00 13.83
N CYS A 181 -7.42 7.63 14.83
CA CYS A 181 -8.72 8.27 14.70
C CYS A 181 -8.60 9.66 14.06
N LEU A 182 -7.80 10.56 14.65
CA LEU A 182 -7.72 11.96 14.23
C LEU A 182 -6.94 12.17 12.93
N GLY A 183 -5.91 11.36 12.70
CA GLY A 183 -5.01 11.50 11.57
C GLY A 183 -5.73 11.43 10.21
N PRO A 184 -6.53 10.39 9.92
CA PRO A 184 -7.30 10.33 8.68
C PRO A 184 -8.29 11.49 8.53
N ILE A 185 -8.87 12.01 9.61
CA ILE A 185 -9.79 13.17 9.56
C ILE A 185 -9.04 14.44 9.18
N LEU A 186 -7.89 14.69 9.83
CA LEU A 186 -7.07 15.89 9.62
C LEU A 186 -6.60 16.03 8.18
N PHE A 187 -6.25 14.92 7.52
CA PHE A 187 -5.80 14.92 6.12
C PHE A 187 -6.93 14.63 5.13
N GLY A 188 -7.94 13.84 5.50
CA GLY A 188 -9.03 13.47 4.59
C GLY A 188 -9.96 14.63 4.23
N LEU A 189 -10.34 15.47 5.21
CA LEU A 189 -11.26 16.59 4.96
C LEU A 189 -10.68 17.64 4.00
N PRO A 190 -9.44 18.15 4.18
CA PRO A 190 -8.85 19.11 3.24
C PRO A 190 -8.71 18.53 1.83
N VAL A 191 -8.34 17.25 1.71
CA VAL A 191 -8.13 16.60 0.41
C VAL A 191 -9.44 16.43 -0.35
N THR A 192 -10.52 16.15 0.37
CA THR A 192 -11.86 16.12 -0.20
C THR A 192 -12.26 17.47 -0.77
N LEU A 193 -12.01 18.56 -0.02
CA LEU A 193 -12.30 19.93 -0.45
C LEU A 193 -11.47 20.33 -1.67
N LEU A 194 -10.18 19.97 -1.69
CA LEU A 194 -9.30 20.23 -2.84
C LEU A 194 -9.73 19.44 -4.07
N ASN A 195 -10.16 18.19 -3.92
CA ASN A 195 -10.60 17.34 -5.03
C ASN A 195 -11.90 17.84 -5.69
N CYS A 196 -12.76 18.55 -4.95
CA CYS A 196 -13.97 19.16 -5.52
C CYS A 196 -13.68 20.28 -6.54
N LEU A 197 -12.43 20.75 -6.64
CA LEU A 197 -12.05 21.83 -7.56
C LEU A 197 -11.74 21.36 -8.99
N GLU A 198 -11.99 20.09 -9.31
CA GLU A 198 -11.95 19.43 -10.63
C GLU A 198 -10.88 19.96 -11.61
N VAL A 199 -9.68 19.39 -11.55
CA VAL A 199 -8.63 19.64 -12.54
C VAL A 199 -7.93 18.33 -12.92
N VAL A 200 -7.75 18.11 -14.23
CA VAL A 200 -7.11 16.93 -14.83
C VAL A 200 -5.71 17.31 -15.33
N VAL A 201 -4.73 16.41 -15.21
CA VAL A 201 -3.35 16.62 -15.68
C VAL A 201 -3.21 16.16 -17.14
N ASP A 202 -2.43 16.89 -17.93
CA ASP A 202 -2.11 16.50 -19.31
C ASP A 202 -1.09 15.35 -19.36
N GLU A 203 -1.29 14.38 -20.26
CA GLU A 203 -0.46 13.17 -20.37
C GLU A 203 1.05 13.45 -20.55
N TYR A 204 1.37 14.52 -21.27
CA TYR A 204 2.75 14.96 -21.50
C TYR A 204 3.46 15.42 -20.22
N GLU A 205 2.72 16.03 -19.31
CA GLU A 205 3.28 16.49 -18.04
C GLU A 205 3.49 15.32 -17.08
N GLU A 206 2.56 14.35 -17.03
CA GLU A 206 2.69 13.17 -16.16
C GLU A 206 4.01 12.42 -16.38
N THR A 207 4.32 12.12 -17.65
CA THR A 207 5.47 11.30 -18.04
C THR A 207 6.81 11.96 -17.70
N LYS A 208 6.91 13.27 -17.87
CA LYS A 208 8.11 14.04 -17.51
C LYS A 208 8.34 14.12 -16.00
N MET A 209 7.26 14.13 -15.21
CA MET A 209 7.35 14.38 -13.76
C MET A 209 7.56 13.11 -12.94
N LEU A 210 7.19 11.94 -13.46
CA LEU A 210 7.28 10.67 -12.76
C LEU A 210 8.71 10.32 -12.26
N PRO A 211 9.80 10.55 -13.00
CA PRO A 211 11.16 10.33 -12.49
C PRO A 211 11.49 11.22 -11.28
N PHE A 212 11.05 12.48 -11.27
CA PHE A 212 11.26 13.38 -10.13
C PHE A 212 10.49 12.91 -8.90
N VAL A 213 9.26 12.42 -9.07
CA VAL A 213 8.48 11.82 -7.99
C VAL A 213 9.25 10.64 -7.38
N PHE A 214 9.80 9.73 -8.21
CA PHE A 214 10.60 8.61 -7.71
C PHE A 214 11.84 9.05 -6.92
N VAL A 215 12.59 10.05 -7.40
CA VAL A 215 13.77 10.58 -6.67
C VAL A 215 13.40 11.05 -5.27
N ILE A 216 12.30 11.79 -5.14
CA ILE A 216 11.89 12.35 -3.86
C ILE A 216 11.35 11.23 -2.95
N VAL A 217 10.59 10.27 -3.49
CA VAL A 217 10.10 9.10 -2.74
C VAL A 217 11.27 8.26 -2.20
N ILE A 218 12.31 8.05 -3.01
CA ILE A 218 13.56 7.39 -2.58
C ILE A 218 14.24 8.21 -1.49
N ALA A 219 14.35 9.53 -1.66
CA ALA A 219 14.97 10.41 -0.68
C ALA A 219 14.24 10.35 0.68
N THR A 220 12.90 10.35 0.69
CA THR A 220 12.10 10.15 1.90
C THR A 220 12.38 8.79 2.54
N GLY A 221 12.53 7.73 1.73
CA GLY A 221 12.85 6.39 2.21
C GLY A 221 14.23 6.26 2.82
N VAL A 222 15.25 6.81 2.15
CA VAL A 222 16.63 6.84 2.66
C VAL A 222 16.69 7.64 3.96
N TYR A 223 16.07 8.83 3.99
CA TYR A 223 15.94 9.62 5.21
C TYR A 223 15.29 8.80 6.33
N ALA A 224 14.20 8.07 6.02
CA ALA A 224 13.51 7.27 7.02
C ALA A 224 14.41 6.14 7.59
N VAL A 225 15.15 5.44 6.75
CA VAL A 225 16.06 4.37 7.21
C VAL A 225 17.23 4.95 8.01
N VAL A 226 17.86 6.02 7.50
CA VAL A 226 19.00 6.66 8.15
C VAL A 226 18.62 7.17 9.53
N GLU A 227 17.49 7.85 9.68
CA GLU A 227 17.02 8.34 10.97
C GLU A 227 16.78 7.21 11.99
N SER A 228 16.33 6.03 11.54
CA SER A 228 16.08 4.89 12.44
C SER A 228 17.37 4.23 12.96
N ILE A 229 18.47 4.30 12.20
CA ILE A 229 19.70 3.53 12.49
C ILE A 229 20.84 4.44 12.97
N ALA A 230 20.93 5.67 12.44
CA ALA A 230 22.09 6.52 12.64
C ALA A 230 22.12 7.17 14.04
N GLN A 231 23.21 6.90 14.76
CA GLN A 231 23.54 7.48 16.07
C GLN A 231 23.36 9.02 16.17
N PRO A 232 23.76 9.87 15.20
CA PRO A 232 23.55 11.31 15.31
C PRO A 232 22.06 11.71 15.35
N PHE A 233 21.16 10.94 14.72
CA PHE A 233 19.72 11.17 14.80
C PHE A 233 19.11 10.71 16.12
N GLN A 234 19.76 9.76 16.79
CA GLN A 234 19.37 9.34 18.13
C GLN A 234 19.69 10.40 19.20
N GLN A 235 20.68 11.25 18.95
CA GLN A 235 21.06 12.39 19.83
C GLN A 235 20.15 13.62 19.64
N LEU A 236 19.45 13.74 18.51
CA LEU A 236 18.47 14.80 18.27
C LEU A 236 17.28 14.66 19.24
N SER A 237 16.72 15.80 19.64
CA SER A 237 15.53 15.80 20.50
C SER A 237 14.37 15.08 19.80
N PRO A 238 13.57 14.28 20.52
CA PRO A 238 12.50 13.49 19.90
C PRO A 238 11.47 14.38 19.18
N ARG A 239 11.27 15.62 19.65
CA ARG A 239 10.44 16.63 18.97
C ARG A 239 11.02 17.05 17.63
N LEU A 240 12.33 17.30 17.54
CA LEU A 240 12.98 17.64 16.28
C LEU A 240 12.92 16.48 15.29
N ARG A 241 13.05 15.24 15.77
CA ARG A 241 12.93 14.02 14.96
C ARG A 241 11.54 13.87 14.34
N VAL A 242 10.48 14.15 15.11
CA VAL A 242 9.10 14.20 14.60
C VAL A 242 8.93 15.28 13.55
N VAL A 243 9.39 16.50 13.86
CA VAL A 243 9.26 17.64 12.95
C VAL A 243 10.00 17.36 11.65
N SER A 244 11.21 16.81 11.71
CA SER A 244 12.00 16.49 10.50
C SER A 244 11.37 15.35 9.69
N LEU A 245 10.78 14.34 10.33
CA LEU A 245 10.08 13.26 9.63
C LEU A 245 8.77 13.70 9.01
N VAL A 246 7.94 14.44 9.74
CA VAL A 246 6.68 15.01 9.21
C VAL A 246 6.99 15.98 8.08
N LEU A 247 8.01 16.83 8.23
CA LEU A 247 8.47 17.71 7.17
C LEU A 247 8.98 16.92 5.96
N ALA A 248 9.78 15.86 6.14
CA ALA A 248 10.24 15.04 5.02
C ALA A 248 9.11 14.36 4.24
N VAL A 249 8.02 13.99 4.92
CA VAL A 249 6.82 13.38 4.29
C VAL A 249 5.93 14.44 3.62
N VAL A 250 5.70 15.58 4.29
CA VAL A 250 4.86 16.69 3.81
C VAL A 250 5.54 17.51 2.71
N MET A 251 6.87 17.58 2.70
CA MET A 251 7.61 18.31 1.69
C MET A 251 7.65 17.59 0.35
N LEU A 252 7.45 16.28 0.29
CA LEU A 252 7.50 15.54 -0.97
C LEU A 252 6.49 16.08 -2.02
N PRO A 253 5.19 16.21 -1.73
CA PRO A 253 4.25 16.74 -2.70
C PRO A 253 4.36 18.25 -2.90
N LEU A 254 4.76 18.98 -1.86
CA LEU A 254 4.83 20.44 -1.85
C LEU A 254 6.06 20.94 -2.63
N VAL A 255 7.19 20.25 -2.50
CA VAL A 255 8.41 20.49 -3.30
C VAL A 255 8.17 20.09 -4.74
N VAL A 256 7.51 18.95 -5.01
CA VAL A 256 7.12 18.57 -6.38
C VAL A 256 6.25 19.67 -7.00
N ALA A 257 5.20 20.09 -6.30
CA ALA A 257 4.28 21.13 -6.76
C ALA A 257 4.99 22.49 -6.98
N PHE A 258 5.91 22.87 -6.09
CA PHE A 258 6.68 24.12 -6.21
C PHE A 258 7.74 24.08 -7.31
N LEU A 259 8.45 22.96 -7.48
CA LEU A 259 9.38 22.76 -8.59
C LEU A 259 8.64 22.84 -9.94
N MET A 260 7.38 22.39 -10.02
CA MET A 260 6.57 22.56 -11.22
C MET A 260 6.24 24.03 -11.48
N ALA A 261 5.76 24.73 -10.46
CA ALA A 261 5.48 26.16 -10.56
C ALA A 261 6.72 26.93 -11.04
N ALA A 262 7.90 26.61 -10.50
CA ALA A 262 9.15 27.21 -10.91
C ALA A 262 9.56 26.83 -12.34
N ASN A 263 9.52 25.54 -12.70
CA ASN A 263 9.88 25.09 -14.04
C ASN A 263 8.95 25.69 -15.11
N GLN A 264 7.65 25.79 -14.83
CA GLN A 264 6.66 26.41 -15.72
C GLN A 264 6.89 27.90 -15.89
N LEU A 265 7.20 28.63 -14.81
CA LEU A 265 7.59 30.04 -14.91
C LEU A 265 8.83 30.21 -15.79
N ILE A 266 9.78 29.26 -15.74
CA ILE A 266 10.97 29.26 -16.60
C ILE A 266 10.61 28.92 -18.06
N THR A 267 9.71 27.96 -18.33
CA THR A 267 9.25 27.67 -19.70
C THR A 267 8.48 28.84 -20.29
N LEU A 268 7.60 29.47 -19.51
CA LEU A 268 6.87 30.67 -19.92
C LEU A 268 7.83 31.83 -20.19
N ALA A 269 8.83 32.07 -19.33
CA ALA A 269 9.86 33.08 -19.57
C ALA A 269 10.70 32.77 -20.83
N LYS A 270 10.98 31.48 -21.10
CA LYS A 270 11.66 31.05 -22.34
C LYS A 270 10.78 31.21 -23.57
N TRP A 271 9.47 31.01 -23.45
CA TRP A 271 8.52 31.16 -24.55
C TRP A 271 8.30 32.64 -24.87
N ASP A 272 8.16 33.49 -23.85
CA ASP A 272 8.07 34.95 -24.00
C ASP A 272 9.34 35.51 -24.66
N SER A 273 10.52 35.01 -24.26
CA SER A 273 11.80 35.34 -24.92
C SER A 273 11.92 34.81 -26.36
N LYS A 274 11.17 33.77 -26.74
CA LYS A 274 11.24 33.15 -28.07
C LYS A 274 10.21 33.75 -29.03
N VAL A 275 9.01 34.07 -28.55
CA VAL A 275 7.97 34.79 -29.30
C VAL A 275 8.42 36.22 -29.61
N MET A 276 9.16 36.88 -28.70
CA MET A 276 9.81 38.17 -28.97
C MET A 276 10.89 38.11 -30.07
N LEU A 277 11.45 36.92 -30.37
CA LEU A 277 12.40 36.71 -31.47
C LEU A 277 11.71 36.24 -32.77
N GLU A 278 10.51 35.68 -32.70
CA GLU A 278 9.77 35.13 -33.84
C GLU A 278 8.75 36.13 -34.43
N GLU A 279 8.40 37.20 -33.71
CA GLU A 279 7.60 38.31 -34.23
C GLU A 279 8.34 39.19 -35.25
N GLU A 280 9.68 39.18 -35.29
CA GLU A 280 10.43 39.86 -36.37
C GLU A 280 10.42 39.09 -37.70
N ASP A 281 10.29 37.77 -37.67
CA ASP A 281 10.46 36.91 -38.87
C ASP A 281 9.15 36.52 -39.57
N SER A 282 7.99 36.83 -38.97
CA SER A 282 6.66 36.39 -39.45
C SER A 282 5.92 37.40 -40.33
N LYS A 283 6.59 38.45 -40.85
CA LYS A 283 6.04 39.33 -41.89
C LYS A 283 6.18 38.79 -43.31
N THR A 284 6.12 37.47 -43.56
CA THR A 284 5.78 36.97 -44.92
C THR A 284 5.39 35.50 -44.91
N LYS A 285 4.09 35.21 -45.06
CA LYS A 285 3.46 34.14 -45.87
C LYS A 285 2.16 33.65 -45.22
N THR A 286 1.07 34.32 -45.56
CA THR A 286 -0.28 33.76 -45.42
C THR A 286 -0.56 32.86 -46.62
N LYS A 287 -0.60 31.54 -46.44
CA LYS A 287 -1.23 30.61 -47.39
C LYS A 287 -2.53 30.08 -46.77
N ARG A 288 -3.66 30.42 -47.40
CA ARG A 288 -4.97 29.81 -47.16
C ARG A 288 -4.94 28.36 -47.65
N VAL A 289 -5.44 27.43 -46.84
CA VAL A 289 -5.75 26.06 -47.27
C VAL A 289 -7.22 25.81 -46.98
N ASN A 290 -7.94 25.44 -48.04
CA ASN A 290 -9.35 25.04 -48.05
C ASN A 290 -9.60 23.81 -47.16
N ILE A 291 -10.73 23.83 -46.46
CA ILE A 291 -11.29 22.67 -45.77
C ILE A 291 -12.37 22.09 -46.69
N ASP A 292 -12.08 20.96 -47.33
CA ASP A 292 -13.08 20.14 -48.02
C ASP A 292 -13.54 19.02 -47.10
N GLY A 293 -14.86 18.82 -47.09
CA GLY A 293 -15.54 17.84 -46.26
C GLY A 293 -15.35 16.39 -46.73
N HIS A 294 -15.34 15.48 -45.77
CA HIS A 294 -15.63 14.06 -46.01
C HIS A 294 -16.47 13.48 -44.87
N ARG A 295 -17.71 13.14 -45.20
CA ARG A 295 -18.67 12.42 -44.36
C ARG A 295 -18.44 10.92 -44.58
N ILE A 296 -17.83 10.24 -43.61
CA ILE A 296 -17.66 8.78 -43.64
C ILE A 296 -18.91 8.14 -43.06
N VAL A 297 -19.66 7.43 -43.90
CA VAL A 297 -20.82 6.61 -43.54
C VAL A 297 -20.32 5.26 -43.01
N ILE A 298 -20.50 5.01 -41.72
CA ILE A 298 -20.26 3.69 -41.12
C ILE A 298 -21.57 2.89 -41.19
N LYS A 299 -21.60 1.87 -42.04
CA LYS A 299 -22.65 0.84 -42.08
C LYS A 299 -22.59 0.00 -40.80
N LYS A 300 -23.65 0.03 -40.00
CA LYS A 300 -23.92 -0.92 -38.92
C LYS A 300 -24.43 -2.22 -39.56
N ASN A 301 -23.67 -3.30 -39.46
CA ASN A 301 -24.21 -4.65 -39.66
C ASN A 301 -24.69 -5.14 -38.30
N GLU A 302 -26.01 -5.20 -38.13
CA GLU A 302 -26.66 -6.00 -37.10
C GLU A 302 -26.53 -7.48 -37.51
N ARG A 303 -25.88 -8.28 -36.66
CA ARG A 303 -26.09 -9.73 -36.61
C ARG A 303 -26.13 -10.17 -35.16
N ASP A 304 -27.29 -10.71 -34.81
CA ASP A 304 -27.60 -11.73 -33.82
C ASP A 304 -26.42 -12.28 -33.00
N GLY A 305 -26.55 -12.14 -31.69
CA GLY A 305 -25.70 -12.81 -30.72
C GLY A 305 -26.07 -12.58 -29.25
N ASN A 306 -27.30 -12.16 -28.94
CA ASN A 306 -27.65 -11.70 -27.58
C ASN A 306 -28.04 -12.80 -26.59
N GLU A 307 -27.64 -14.06 -26.82
CA GLU A 307 -27.96 -15.20 -25.93
C GLU A 307 -26.72 -15.97 -25.43
N LYS A 308 -25.49 -15.53 -25.73
CA LYS A 308 -24.27 -16.23 -25.27
C LYS A 308 -23.46 -15.50 -24.18
N GLU A 309 -23.64 -14.19 -24.00
CA GLU A 309 -22.81 -13.43 -23.04
C GLU A 309 -23.23 -13.63 -21.57
N ALA A 310 -24.47 -14.06 -21.28
CA ALA A 310 -24.94 -14.20 -19.89
C ALA A 310 -24.53 -15.51 -19.19
N ASN A 311 -24.09 -16.54 -19.95
CA ASN A 311 -23.77 -17.87 -19.39
C ASN A 311 -22.27 -18.10 -19.15
N GLU A 312 -21.39 -17.21 -19.63
CA GLU A 312 -19.93 -17.32 -19.39
C GLU A 312 -19.53 -16.78 -18.00
N ASP A 313 -20.36 -15.91 -17.40
CA ASP A 313 -20.08 -15.21 -16.14
C ASP A 313 -20.26 -16.05 -14.85
N GLU A 314 -20.95 -17.18 -14.88
CA GLU A 314 -21.02 -18.08 -13.70
C GLU A 314 -19.98 -19.22 -13.74
N ASN A 315 -19.47 -19.56 -14.93
CA ASN A 315 -18.59 -20.73 -15.10
C ASN A 315 -17.10 -20.39 -14.93
N TRP A 316 -16.71 -19.12 -15.11
CA TRP A 316 -15.30 -18.71 -15.01
C TRP A 316 -14.73 -18.78 -13.59
N LEU A 317 -15.53 -18.47 -12.56
CA LEU A 317 -15.06 -18.57 -11.17
C LEU A 317 -14.68 -20.01 -10.84
N LYS A 318 -15.52 -20.94 -11.29
CA LYS A 318 -15.28 -22.38 -11.18
C LYS A 318 -14.05 -22.82 -11.97
N LEU A 319 -13.79 -22.21 -13.13
CA LEU A 319 -12.58 -22.47 -13.93
C LEU A 319 -11.31 -21.94 -13.25
N VAL A 320 -11.33 -20.74 -12.66
CA VAL A 320 -10.19 -20.13 -11.96
C VAL A 320 -9.84 -20.90 -10.69
N VAL A 321 -10.82 -21.24 -9.85
CA VAL A 321 -10.61 -22.00 -8.61
C VAL A 321 -10.15 -23.44 -8.89
N LYS A 322 -10.53 -24.02 -10.04
CA LYS A 322 -10.06 -25.34 -10.47
C LYS A 322 -8.63 -25.29 -11.05
N SER A 323 -8.08 -24.11 -11.32
CA SER A 323 -6.72 -23.98 -11.86
C SER A 323 -5.66 -24.27 -10.79
N VAL A 324 -4.61 -24.99 -11.19
CA VAL A 324 -3.48 -25.29 -10.29
C VAL A 324 -2.65 -24.03 -10.01
N ASP A 325 -2.56 -23.12 -10.98
CA ASP A 325 -1.78 -21.87 -10.84
C ASP A 325 -2.38 -20.94 -9.78
N PHE A 326 -3.72 -20.92 -9.63
CA PHE A 326 -4.42 -20.23 -8.55
C PHE A 326 -3.98 -20.73 -7.17
N TRP A 327 -4.01 -22.05 -6.94
CA TRP A 327 -3.66 -22.63 -5.64
C TRP A 327 -2.17 -22.49 -5.31
N LEU A 328 -1.31 -22.63 -6.31
CA LEU A 328 0.12 -22.38 -6.15
C LEU A 328 0.36 -20.93 -5.71
N PHE A 329 -0.30 -19.95 -6.35
CA PHE A 329 -0.18 -18.54 -6.00
C PHE A 329 -0.78 -18.24 -4.62
N TYR A 330 -1.92 -18.85 -4.30
CA TYR A 330 -2.58 -18.75 -3.00
C TYR A 330 -1.65 -19.19 -1.85
N TRP A 331 -1.13 -20.42 -1.92
CA TRP A 331 -0.24 -20.98 -0.90
C TRP A 331 1.10 -20.27 -0.81
N MET A 332 1.67 -19.87 -1.96
CA MET A 332 2.88 -19.05 -2.00
C MET A 332 2.68 -17.74 -1.24
N ASN A 333 1.58 -17.04 -1.48
CA ASN A 333 1.31 -15.75 -0.84
C ASN A 333 1.02 -15.91 0.67
N MET A 334 0.28 -16.95 1.05
CA MET A 334 -0.02 -17.28 2.43
C MET A 334 1.22 -17.65 3.25
N CYS A 335 2.09 -18.53 2.75
CA CYS A 335 3.30 -18.96 3.44
C CYS A 335 4.47 -17.97 3.29
N GLY A 336 4.37 -17.03 2.35
CA GLY A 336 5.35 -15.99 2.08
C GLY A 336 4.94 -14.64 2.67
N ALA A 337 4.34 -13.78 1.85
CA ALA A 337 4.07 -12.38 2.24
C ALA A 337 3.24 -12.28 3.53
N THR A 338 2.17 -13.07 3.66
CA THR A 338 1.36 -13.05 4.89
C THR A 338 2.18 -13.46 6.10
N LEU A 339 3.02 -14.49 6.01
CA LEU A 339 3.88 -14.91 7.11
C LEU A 339 4.82 -13.76 7.55
N GLY A 340 5.40 -13.03 6.60
CA GLY A 340 6.15 -11.81 6.88
C GLY A 340 5.31 -10.75 7.61
N MET A 341 4.05 -10.55 7.20
CA MET A 341 3.13 -9.64 7.89
C MET A 341 2.81 -10.09 9.33
N VAL A 342 2.61 -11.39 9.56
CA VAL A 342 2.37 -11.94 10.90
C VAL A 342 3.55 -11.72 11.83
N TYR A 343 4.77 -11.91 11.32
CA TYR A 343 6.00 -11.57 12.04
C TYR A 343 6.04 -10.09 12.42
N LEU A 344 5.80 -9.20 11.45
CA LEU A 344 5.80 -7.75 11.65
C LEU A 344 4.74 -7.27 12.65
N ASN A 345 3.55 -7.87 12.62
CA ASN A 345 2.46 -7.54 13.54
C ASN A 345 2.76 -7.97 14.99
N ASN A 346 3.55 -9.03 15.17
CA ASN A 346 3.95 -9.56 16.48
C ASN A 346 5.35 -9.06 16.92
N LEU A 347 5.97 -8.15 16.17
CA LEU A 347 7.36 -7.74 16.37
C LEU A 347 7.62 -7.14 17.75
N LYS A 348 6.70 -6.31 18.26
CA LYS A 348 6.84 -5.72 19.61
C LYS A 348 6.85 -6.82 20.69
N ILE A 349 5.91 -7.76 20.61
CA ILE A 349 5.83 -8.90 21.55
C ILE A 349 7.11 -9.72 21.50
N ILE A 350 7.62 -10.01 20.28
CA ILE A 350 8.87 -10.75 20.09
C ILE A 350 10.05 -10.00 20.71
N SER A 351 10.13 -8.67 20.54
CA SER A 351 11.23 -7.87 21.09
C SER A 351 11.22 -7.79 22.62
N GLU A 352 10.04 -7.69 23.22
CA GLU A 352 9.88 -7.64 24.69
C GLU A 352 10.25 -8.98 25.34
N LEU A 353 9.91 -10.09 24.69
CA LEU A 353 10.25 -11.44 25.18
C LEU A 353 11.74 -11.77 25.04
N GLN A 354 12.45 -11.09 24.16
CA GLN A 354 13.90 -11.19 24.05
C GLN A 354 14.63 -10.20 24.99
N CYS A 355 13.89 -9.51 25.87
CA CYS A 355 14.40 -8.52 26.82
C CYS A 355 15.17 -7.39 26.11
N TYR A 356 14.69 -6.99 24.93
CA TYR A 356 15.28 -5.91 24.14
C TYR A 356 14.65 -4.56 24.53
N ASN A 357 15.48 -3.59 24.92
CA ASN A 357 15.01 -2.31 25.48
C ASN A 357 14.47 -1.33 24.43
N ASP A 358 14.82 -1.48 23.14
CA ASP A 358 14.46 -0.51 22.08
C ASP A 358 13.45 -1.08 21.06
N ALA A 359 12.33 -1.61 21.53
CA ALA A 359 11.25 -2.17 20.70
C ALA A 359 10.69 -1.16 19.66
N SER A 360 10.65 0.14 19.98
CA SER A 360 10.18 1.18 19.06
C SER A 360 11.13 1.37 17.87
N SER A 361 12.45 1.31 18.09
CA SER A 361 13.46 1.43 17.03
C SER A 361 13.35 0.27 16.03
N LEU A 362 13.05 -0.92 16.52
CA LEU A 362 12.89 -2.12 15.70
C LEU A 362 11.62 -2.05 14.85
N LEU A 363 10.53 -1.55 15.42
CA LEU A 363 9.28 -1.32 14.70
C LEU A 363 9.43 -0.23 13.62
N ALA A 364 10.14 0.86 13.94
CA ALA A 364 10.48 1.91 12.98
C ALA A 364 11.35 1.38 11.84
N THR A 365 12.32 0.50 12.17
CA THR A 365 13.16 -0.17 11.18
C THR A 365 12.31 -1.02 10.24
N SER A 366 11.46 -1.89 10.78
CA SER A 366 10.65 -2.79 9.96
C SER A 366 9.69 -2.05 9.02
N SER A 367 9.08 -0.96 9.51
CA SER A 367 8.25 -0.04 8.73
C SER A 367 9.04 0.64 7.60
N SER A 368 10.26 1.12 7.88
CA SER A 368 11.12 1.77 6.89
C SER A 368 11.58 0.82 5.78
N TYR A 369 11.99 -0.40 6.15
CA TYR A 369 12.36 -1.41 5.15
C TYR A 369 11.14 -1.89 4.35
N GLY A 370 9.95 -1.97 4.96
CA GLY A 370 8.70 -2.25 4.26
C GLY A 370 8.33 -1.17 3.24
N PHE A 371 8.54 0.10 3.57
CA PHE A 371 8.42 1.22 2.63
C PHE A 371 9.41 1.08 1.45
N PHE A 372 10.69 0.82 1.74
CA PHE A 372 11.72 0.67 0.71
C PHE A 372 11.43 -0.51 -0.23
N GLY A 373 10.96 -1.63 0.29
CA GLY A 373 10.55 -2.79 -0.52
C GLY A 373 9.43 -2.44 -1.52
N ARG A 374 8.43 -1.65 -1.10
CA ARG A 374 7.34 -1.18 -1.98
C ARG A 374 7.82 -0.24 -3.06
N ILE A 375 8.75 0.66 -2.73
CA ILE A 375 9.35 1.57 -3.71
C ILE A 375 10.11 0.78 -4.76
N PHE A 376 10.98 -0.14 -4.31
CA PHE A 376 11.79 -0.94 -5.21
C PHE A 376 10.90 -1.67 -6.21
N SER A 377 9.84 -2.35 -5.75
CA SER A 377 8.97 -3.08 -6.66
C SER A 377 8.16 -2.18 -7.59
N THR A 378 7.77 -0.98 -7.15
CA THR A 378 7.05 -0.01 -7.97
C THR A 378 7.93 0.55 -9.08
N ILE A 379 9.16 0.97 -8.76
CA ILE A 379 10.14 1.45 -9.74
C ILE A 379 10.47 0.33 -10.73
N PHE A 380 10.71 -0.86 -10.21
CA PHE A 380 11.07 -2.00 -11.05
C PHE A 380 9.93 -2.36 -12.00
N THR A 381 8.68 -2.38 -11.53
CA THR A 381 7.50 -2.65 -12.37
C THR A 381 7.31 -1.57 -13.43
N TRP A 382 7.54 -0.30 -13.08
CA TRP A 382 7.49 0.82 -14.04
C TRP A 382 8.57 0.69 -15.11
N TYR A 383 9.82 0.43 -14.72
CA TYR A 383 10.95 0.27 -15.64
C TYR A 383 10.83 -0.98 -16.53
N THR A 384 10.34 -2.09 -15.96
CA THR A 384 10.18 -3.34 -16.73
C THR A 384 8.98 -3.33 -17.65
N ARG A 385 7.96 -2.48 -17.38
CA ARG A 385 6.82 -2.28 -18.28
C ARG A 385 7.25 -1.79 -19.67
N GLU A 386 8.29 -0.97 -19.74
CA GLU A 386 8.79 -0.42 -21.01
C GLU A 386 9.73 -1.39 -21.74
N ASN A 387 10.48 -2.22 -21.01
CA ASN A 387 11.58 -3.02 -21.58
C ASN A 387 11.30 -4.55 -21.63
N SER A 388 10.15 -5.02 -21.16
CA SER A 388 9.74 -6.45 -21.16
C SER A 388 10.71 -7.45 -20.51
N VAL A 389 11.58 -6.99 -19.61
CA VAL A 389 12.74 -7.79 -19.13
C VAL A 389 12.33 -8.93 -18.19
N ILE A 390 11.43 -8.67 -17.23
CA ILE A 390 11.07 -9.62 -16.16
C ILE A 390 9.56 -9.56 -15.89
N SER A 391 8.90 -10.72 -15.78
CA SER A 391 7.49 -10.81 -15.42
C SER A 391 7.25 -10.52 -13.92
N LYS A 392 6.05 -10.04 -13.57
CA LYS A 392 5.66 -9.76 -12.16
C LYS A 392 5.88 -10.97 -11.24
N LEU A 393 5.63 -12.20 -11.74
CA LEU A 393 5.91 -13.44 -11.02
C LEU A 393 7.41 -13.67 -10.78
N GLY A 394 8.26 -13.33 -11.76
CA GLY A 394 9.71 -13.39 -11.60
C GLY A 394 10.21 -12.44 -10.52
N LEU A 395 9.62 -11.23 -10.43
CA LEU A 395 9.95 -10.28 -9.37
C LEU A 395 9.49 -10.76 -7.98
N ILE A 396 8.31 -11.38 -7.87
CA ILE A 396 7.84 -12.01 -6.62
C ILE A 396 8.81 -13.11 -6.18
N MET A 397 9.23 -13.97 -7.09
CA MET A 397 10.20 -15.03 -6.81
C MET A 397 11.54 -14.46 -6.32
N PHE A 398 12.06 -13.43 -6.99
CA PHE A 398 13.31 -12.76 -6.59
C PHE A 398 13.21 -12.18 -5.16
N MET A 399 12.07 -11.57 -4.82
CA MET A 399 11.83 -11.01 -3.49
C MET A 399 11.58 -12.06 -2.40
N MET A 400 11.12 -13.25 -2.77
CA MET A 400 10.85 -14.33 -1.82
C MET A 400 12.13 -15.06 -1.40
N LEU A 401 13.14 -15.13 -2.27
CA LEU A 401 14.39 -15.88 -2.05
C LEU A 401 15.15 -15.53 -0.75
N PRO A 402 15.33 -14.25 -0.34
CA PRO A 402 16.05 -13.93 0.90
C PRO A 402 15.21 -14.13 2.17
N MET A 403 13.89 -14.30 2.07
CA MET A 403 12.99 -14.31 3.22
C MET A 403 13.13 -15.56 4.13
N PRO A 404 13.31 -16.80 3.60
CA PRO A 404 13.60 -17.97 4.43
C PRO A 404 14.91 -17.83 5.20
N VAL A 405 15.95 -17.29 4.56
CA VAL A 405 17.26 -17.06 5.19
C VAL A 405 17.11 -16.13 6.38
N ALA A 406 16.32 -15.06 6.24
CA ALA A 406 16.04 -14.14 7.33
C ALA A 406 15.28 -14.81 8.50
N PHE A 407 14.31 -15.68 8.24
CA PHE A 407 13.61 -16.41 9.30
C PHE A 407 14.53 -17.38 10.06
N PHE A 408 15.44 -18.07 9.38
CA PHE A 408 16.44 -18.90 10.05
C PHE A 408 17.49 -18.06 10.80
N MET A 409 17.83 -16.89 10.28
CA MET A 409 18.77 -15.96 10.92
C MET A 409 18.23 -15.37 12.23
N LEU A 410 16.90 -15.30 12.42
CA LEU A 410 16.25 -14.97 13.70
C LEU A 410 16.50 -16.00 14.82
N MET A 411 17.03 -17.19 14.49
CA MET A 411 17.40 -18.18 15.49
C MET A 411 18.67 -17.79 16.25
N SER A 412 19.47 -16.83 15.76
CA SER A 412 20.68 -16.41 16.45
C SER A 412 20.37 -15.37 17.53
N SER A 413 21.16 -15.37 18.61
CA SER A 413 20.99 -14.47 19.76
C SER A 413 21.52 -13.05 19.54
N ASN A 414 22.02 -12.72 18.34
CA ASN A 414 22.69 -11.47 18.10
C ASN A 414 21.71 -10.35 17.73
N ASN A 415 21.78 -9.20 18.40
CA ASN A 415 20.95 -8.03 18.11
C ASN A 415 21.05 -7.60 16.65
N ILE A 416 22.26 -7.61 16.08
CA ILE A 416 22.52 -7.29 14.67
C ILE A 416 21.76 -8.24 13.75
N SER A 417 21.70 -9.53 14.11
CA SER A 417 20.99 -10.54 13.33
C SER A 417 19.49 -10.27 13.29
N LEU A 418 18.93 -9.80 14.40
CA LEU A 418 17.53 -9.42 14.50
C LEU A 418 17.21 -8.23 13.58
N TYR A 419 18.03 -7.17 13.58
CA TYR A 419 17.83 -6.02 12.70
C TYR A 419 17.95 -6.39 11.22
N ILE A 420 18.97 -7.16 10.85
CA ILE A 420 19.17 -7.61 9.47
C ILE A 420 17.99 -8.46 9.01
N SER A 421 17.57 -9.44 9.82
CA SER A 421 16.43 -10.31 9.50
C SER A 421 15.13 -9.52 9.38
N THR A 422 14.89 -8.58 10.29
CA THR A 422 13.72 -7.70 10.27
C THR A 422 13.69 -6.83 9.01
N GLY A 423 14.85 -6.28 8.61
CA GLY A 423 14.97 -5.49 7.39
C GLY A 423 14.70 -6.31 6.12
N ILE A 424 15.23 -7.53 6.05
CA ILE A 424 14.98 -8.45 4.93
C ILE A 424 13.49 -8.83 4.87
N ILE A 425 12.90 -9.29 5.97
CA ILE A 425 11.48 -9.69 6.02
C ILE A 425 10.57 -8.50 5.69
N GLY A 426 10.87 -7.31 6.24
CA GLY A 426 10.15 -6.08 5.98
C GLY A 426 10.18 -5.70 4.50
N SER A 427 11.37 -5.65 3.90
CA SER A 427 11.53 -5.28 2.49
C SER A 427 10.91 -6.30 1.53
N SER A 428 11.12 -7.60 1.72
CA SER A 428 10.51 -8.66 0.91
C SER A 428 8.98 -8.65 1.00
N SER A 429 8.42 -8.60 2.21
CA SER A 429 6.96 -8.58 2.39
C SER A 429 6.33 -7.30 1.83
N GLY A 430 6.99 -6.16 2.02
CA GLY A 430 6.59 -4.88 1.42
C GLY A 430 6.58 -4.94 -0.11
N ALA A 431 7.66 -5.43 -0.72
CA ALA A 431 7.79 -5.55 -2.16
C ALA A 431 6.70 -6.45 -2.75
N ILE A 432 6.52 -7.65 -2.20
CA ILE A 432 5.50 -8.62 -2.65
C ILE A 432 4.09 -8.01 -2.53
N SER A 433 3.78 -7.35 -1.40
CA SER A 433 2.49 -6.69 -1.20
C SER A 433 2.21 -5.62 -2.27
N ALA A 434 3.22 -4.83 -2.66
CA ALA A 434 3.07 -3.81 -3.70
C ALA A 434 2.90 -4.42 -5.10
N ILE A 435 3.63 -5.49 -5.44
CA ILE A 435 3.48 -6.17 -6.74
C ILE A 435 2.08 -6.73 -6.88
N ILE A 436 1.62 -7.42 -5.83
CA ILE A 436 0.29 -8.00 -5.79
C ILE A 436 -0.77 -6.89 -5.86
N GLY A 437 -0.62 -5.80 -5.09
CA GLY A 437 -1.50 -4.63 -5.17
C GLY A 437 -1.58 -4.00 -6.56
N SER A 438 -0.43 -3.79 -7.23
CA SER A 438 -0.38 -3.23 -8.59
C SER A 438 -0.97 -4.16 -9.67
N THR A 439 -1.12 -5.44 -9.37
CA THR A 439 -1.79 -6.40 -10.26
C THR A 439 -3.30 -6.30 -10.15
N THR A 440 -3.79 -5.84 -9.00
CA THR A 440 -5.24 -5.62 -8.81
C THR A 440 -5.74 -4.33 -9.43
N THR A 441 -4.94 -3.26 -9.47
CA THR A 441 -5.40 -1.94 -9.96
C THR A 441 -5.49 -1.87 -11.49
N SER A 442 -4.58 -2.53 -12.20
CA SER A 442 -4.50 -2.50 -13.67
C SER A 442 -5.68 -3.15 -14.41
N THR A 443 -6.56 -3.85 -13.69
CA THR A 443 -7.59 -4.72 -14.29
C THR A 443 -8.98 -4.52 -13.66
N SER A 444 -9.13 -3.77 -12.57
CA SER A 444 -10.44 -3.24 -12.13
C SER A 444 -10.99 -2.18 -13.09
N THR A 445 -10.12 -1.59 -13.92
CA THR A 445 -10.42 -0.47 -14.81
C THR A 445 -10.90 -0.89 -16.19
N SER A 446 -10.62 -2.13 -16.61
CA SER A 446 -11.11 -2.68 -17.88
C SER A 446 -12.58 -3.10 -17.83
N THR A 447 -13.15 -3.30 -16.63
CA THR A 447 -14.56 -3.68 -16.48
C THR A 447 -15.48 -2.46 -16.43
N SER A 448 -14.98 -1.29 -16.01
CA SER A 448 -15.79 -0.06 -15.87
C SER A 448 -15.83 0.83 -17.11
N THR A 449 -15.12 0.47 -18.20
CA THR A 449 -15.06 1.24 -19.45
C THR A 449 -15.42 0.40 -20.68
N SER A 450 -16.44 -0.44 -20.57
CA SER A 450 -17.19 -0.94 -21.73
C SER A 450 -18.15 0.14 -22.27
N THR A 451 -17.62 1.32 -22.57
CA THR A 451 -18.25 2.30 -23.46
C THR A 451 -17.16 3.08 -24.20
N SER A 452 -16.88 2.59 -25.40
CA SER A 452 -16.34 3.36 -26.54
C SER A 452 -15.09 4.21 -26.31
N SER A 453 -13.91 3.57 -26.34
CA SER A 453 -12.76 4.10 -27.09
C SER A 453 -11.77 2.97 -27.39
N SER A 454 -11.85 2.46 -28.62
CA SER A 454 -10.85 1.57 -29.19
C SER A 454 -9.60 2.38 -29.55
N SER A 455 -8.66 2.49 -28.62
CA SER A 455 -7.25 2.78 -28.92
C SER A 455 -6.41 1.58 -28.50
N SER A 456 -5.92 0.88 -29.51
CA SER A 456 -5.02 -0.26 -29.44
C SER A 456 -3.70 0.12 -28.77
N SER A 457 -3.51 -0.33 -27.52
CA SER A 457 -2.20 -0.48 -26.88
C SER A 457 -1.85 -1.98 -26.82
N SER A 458 -1.42 -2.50 -27.97
CA SER A 458 -0.98 -3.88 -28.15
C SER A 458 0.47 -4.06 -27.69
N SER A 459 0.71 -4.19 -26.38
CA SER A 459 1.95 -4.81 -25.85
C SER A 459 1.94 -4.89 -24.31
N SER A 460 1.10 -5.77 -23.75
CA SER A 460 1.27 -6.35 -22.39
C SER A 460 0.25 -7.46 -22.05
N SER A 461 -0.58 -7.86 -23.02
CA SER A 461 -1.71 -8.78 -22.82
C SER A 461 -1.34 -10.26 -22.70
N SER A 462 -0.10 -10.68 -22.98
CA SER A 462 0.25 -12.10 -23.04
C SER A 462 0.45 -12.77 -21.66
N ASP A 463 0.98 -12.05 -20.67
CA ASP A 463 1.26 -12.59 -19.33
C ASP A 463 0.02 -12.62 -18.41
N GLN A 464 -0.94 -11.72 -18.63
CA GLN A 464 -2.16 -11.60 -17.80
C GLN A 464 -3.24 -12.64 -18.16
N VAL A 465 -3.25 -13.12 -19.41
CA VAL A 465 -4.27 -14.06 -19.91
C VAL A 465 -4.06 -15.50 -19.40
N LEU A 466 -2.84 -15.85 -18.99
CA LEU A 466 -2.46 -17.27 -18.82
C LEU A 466 -2.67 -17.83 -17.41
N ILE A 467 -2.81 -16.97 -16.40
CA ILE A 467 -3.05 -17.37 -15.00
C ILE A 467 -4.53 -17.17 -14.62
N GLY A 468 -5.42 -16.89 -15.59
CA GLY A 468 -6.76 -16.39 -15.28
C GLY A 468 -6.70 -15.03 -14.56
N LEU A 469 -5.65 -14.26 -14.84
CA LEU A 469 -5.42 -12.90 -14.30
C LEU A 469 -6.28 -11.85 -15.01
N SER A 470 -7.12 -12.24 -15.97
CA SER A 470 -8.07 -11.34 -16.66
C SER A 470 -9.20 -10.85 -15.74
N ASN A 471 -9.51 -11.58 -14.67
CA ASN A 471 -10.67 -11.29 -13.84
C ASN A 471 -10.22 -10.81 -12.45
N SER A 472 -9.88 -9.51 -12.41
CA SER A 472 -9.45 -8.73 -11.23
C SER A 472 -10.30 -8.96 -9.98
N VAL A 473 -11.58 -9.27 -10.16
CA VAL A 473 -12.56 -9.53 -9.09
C VAL A 473 -12.17 -10.71 -8.19
N VAL A 474 -11.62 -11.82 -8.72
CA VAL A 474 -11.25 -12.97 -7.85
C VAL A 474 -10.02 -12.67 -6.99
N TYR A 475 -9.06 -11.94 -7.54
CA TYR A 475 -7.86 -11.55 -6.80
C TYR A 475 -8.19 -10.46 -5.76
N GLN A 476 -9.04 -9.48 -6.12
CA GLN A 476 -9.51 -8.42 -5.24
C GLN A 476 -10.47 -8.91 -4.15
N THR A 477 -11.33 -9.90 -4.44
CA THR A 477 -12.42 -10.33 -3.55
C THR A 477 -12.11 -11.61 -2.77
N ILE A 478 -11.26 -12.51 -3.31
CA ILE A 478 -11.01 -13.83 -2.71
C ILE A 478 -9.56 -13.97 -2.24
N ILE A 479 -8.54 -13.80 -3.09
CA ILE A 479 -7.17 -14.21 -2.75
C ILE A 479 -6.47 -13.27 -1.75
N LEU A 480 -6.42 -11.96 -2.03
CA LEU A 480 -5.73 -11.02 -1.14
C LEU A 480 -6.40 -10.89 0.23
N PRO A 481 -7.73 -10.71 0.30
CA PRO A 481 -8.38 -10.42 1.56
C PRO A 481 -8.49 -11.65 2.46
N THR A 482 -8.50 -12.87 1.92
CA THR A 482 -8.59 -14.11 2.73
C THR A 482 -7.24 -14.61 3.23
N ASN A 483 -6.17 -14.48 2.44
CA ASN A 483 -4.85 -14.99 2.82
C ASN A 483 -4.30 -14.34 4.09
N ILE A 484 -4.49 -13.03 4.25
CA ILE A 484 -3.93 -12.28 5.38
C ILE A 484 -4.60 -12.68 6.71
N PRO A 485 -5.94 -12.65 6.88
CA PRO A 485 -6.59 -13.07 8.11
C PRO A 485 -6.43 -14.56 8.38
N ILE A 486 -6.51 -15.43 7.35
CA ILE A 486 -6.31 -16.88 7.54
C ILE A 486 -4.87 -17.19 7.96
N GLY A 487 -3.87 -16.58 7.31
CA GLY A 487 -2.48 -16.76 7.69
C GLY A 487 -2.16 -16.14 9.07
N THR A 488 -2.75 -14.99 9.41
CA THR A 488 -2.63 -14.39 10.74
C THR A 488 -3.30 -15.23 11.82
N LEU A 489 -4.40 -15.88 11.49
CA LEU A 489 -5.05 -16.84 12.36
C LEU A 489 -4.14 -18.05 12.55
N ILE A 490 -3.69 -18.73 11.49
CA ILE A 490 -2.91 -19.96 11.62
C ILE A 490 -1.53 -19.70 12.24
N PHE A 491 -0.73 -18.83 11.63
CA PHE A 491 0.64 -18.59 12.07
C PHE A 491 0.72 -17.76 13.36
N GLY A 492 -0.21 -16.81 13.53
CA GLY A 492 -0.29 -16.00 14.75
C GLY A 492 -0.83 -16.80 15.94
N TYR A 493 -1.81 -17.69 15.74
CA TYR A 493 -2.30 -18.58 16.79
C TYR A 493 -1.25 -19.60 17.20
N LEU A 494 -0.54 -20.20 16.24
CA LEU A 494 0.59 -21.11 16.52
C LEU A 494 1.66 -20.40 17.37
N ALA A 495 2.03 -19.18 17.00
CA ALA A 495 2.98 -18.38 17.77
C ALA A 495 2.45 -18.05 19.18
N ALA A 496 1.19 -17.62 19.29
CA ALA A 496 0.57 -17.29 20.57
C ALA A 496 0.49 -18.50 21.52
N LEU A 497 0.18 -19.69 21.01
CA LEU A 497 0.18 -20.94 21.80
C LEU A 497 1.58 -21.28 22.31
N ASN A 498 2.59 -21.22 21.44
CA ASN A 498 3.98 -21.48 21.84
C ASN A 498 4.44 -20.47 22.90
N TYR A 499 4.06 -19.19 22.74
CA TYR A 499 4.40 -18.13 23.70
C TYR A 499 3.63 -18.22 25.03
N GLN A 500 2.54 -18.98 25.09
CA GLN A 500 1.74 -19.18 26.31
C GLN A 500 2.16 -20.45 27.06
N ARG A 501 2.64 -21.48 26.35
CA ARG A 501 3.04 -22.78 26.92
C ARG A 501 4.22 -22.69 27.90
N ASP A 502 5.10 -21.70 27.74
CA ASP A 502 6.32 -21.56 28.55
C ASP A 502 6.17 -20.61 29.77
N GLY A 503 4.95 -20.13 30.05
CA GLY A 503 4.62 -19.41 31.28
C GLY A 503 5.15 -17.97 31.38
N HIS A 504 4.64 -17.22 32.36
CA HIS A 504 4.91 -15.79 32.62
C HIS A 504 6.38 -15.41 32.96
N LYS A 505 7.36 -16.29 32.77
CA LYS A 505 8.78 -15.99 33.05
C LYS A 505 9.44 -15.37 31.82
N ILE A 506 9.06 -14.10 31.59
CA ILE A 506 9.32 -13.22 30.45
C ILE A 506 10.81 -13.09 30.03
N CYS A 507 11.79 -13.51 30.85
CA CYS A 507 13.22 -13.41 30.51
C CYS A 507 14.08 -14.65 30.82
N ILE A 508 13.53 -15.77 31.31
CA ILE A 508 14.36 -16.88 31.85
C ILE A 508 14.64 -17.99 30.81
N TRP A 509 13.78 -18.14 29.80
CA TRP A 509 13.87 -19.21 28.79
C TRP A 509 14.29 -18.73 27.39
N GLY A 510 14.98 -17.58 27.32
CA GLY A 510 15.38 -16.90 26.08
C GLY A 510 15.81 -17.84 24.93
N LEU A 511 15.55 -17.40 23.69
CA LEU A 511 15.80 -18.10 22.41
C LEU A 511 15.09 -19.45 22.21
N LYS A 512 15.09 -20.36 23.20
CA LYS A 512 14.46 -21.70 23.13
C LYS A 512 12.95 -21.65 22.93
N CYS A 513 12.27 -20.68 23.56
CA CYS A 513 10.83 -20.44 23.42
C CYS A 513 10.43 -20.03 21.97
N HIS A 514 11.30 -19.32 21.26
CA HIS A 514 11.03 -18.82 19.91
C HIS A 514 11.56 -19.74 18.80
N GLN A 515 12.52 -20.62 19.13
CA GLN A 515 13.21 -21.45 18.14
C GLN A 515 12.25 -22.30 17.32
N PHE A 516 11.23 -22.91 17.96
CA PHE A 516 10.23 -23.70 17.26
C PHE A 516 9.36 -22.85 16.31
N THR A 517 8.94 -21.67 16.75
CA THR A 517 8.14 -20.75 15.92
C THR A 517 8.96 -20.25 14.72
N PHE A 518 10.22 -19.84 14.91
CA PHE A 518 11.08 -19.38 13.82
C PHE A 518 11.47 -20.50 12.85
N ILE A 519 11.72 -21.72 13.32
CA ILE A 519 11.94 -22.89 12.45
C ILE A 519 10.68 -23.15 11.62
N THR A 520 9.50 -23.17 12.25
CA THR A 520 8.24 -23.42 11.54
C THR A 520 7.97 -22.35 10.49
N TRP A 521 8.22 -21.08 10.82
CA TRP A 521 8.10 -19.96 9.89
C TRP A 521 9.14 -20.03 8.77
N GLY A 522 10.40 -20.35 9.05
CA GLY A 522 11.45 -20.56 8.05
C GLY A 522 11.13 -21.70 7.07
N CYS A 523 10.61 -22.82 7.57
CA CYS A 523 10.17 -23.94 6.74
C CYS A 523 8.98 -23.58 5.85
N ALA A 524 7.95 -22.92 6.41
CA ALA A 524 6.80 -22.44 5.63
C ALA A 524 7.24 -21.45 4.54
N CYS A 525 8.15 -20.53 4.87
CA CYS A 525 8.69 -19.57 3.92
C CYS A 525 9.52 -20.26 2.81
N SER A 526 10.26 -21.32 3.14
CA SER A 526 11.01 -22.11 2.16
C SER A 526 10.08 -22.81 1.16
N ILE A 527 8.93 -23.32 1.64
CA ILE A 527 7.87 -23.84 0.77
C ILE A 527 7.35 -22.72 -0.15
N ALA A 528 7.12 -21.51 0.37
CA ALA A 528 6.68 -20.38 -0.45
C ALA A 528 7.69 -20.03 -1.56
N ALA A 529 9.00 -20.05 -1.26
CA ALA A 529 10.04 -19.83 -2.25
C ALA A 529 10.00 -20.91 -3.36
N PHE A 530 9.88 -22.19 -2.98
CA PHE A 530 9.74 -23.29 -3.95
C PHE A 530 8.48 -23.19 -4.82
N LEU A 531 7.35 -22.81 -4.22
CA LEU A 531 6.09 -22.58 -4.94
C LEU A 531 6.21 -21.40 -5.93
N SER A 532 6.87 -20.30 -5.51
CA SER A 532 7.11 -19.14 -6.39
C SER A 532 7.97 -19.49 -7.59
N PHE A 533 9.00 -20.31 -7.40
CA PHE A 533 9.85 -20.81 -8.48
C PHE A 533 9.07 -21.71 -9.44
N SER A 534 8.26 -22.62 -8.89
CA SER A 534 7.41 -23.53 -9.68
C SER A 534 6.38 -22.77 -10.54
N LEU A 535 5.76 -21.73 -9.97
CA LEU A 535 4.86 -20.82 -10.68
C LEU A 535 5.56 -20.08 -11.81
N TYR A 536 6.74 -19.53 -11.54
CA TYR A 536 7.52 -18.81 -12.55
C TYR A 536 7.89 -19.71 -13.73
N LEU A 537 8.34 -20.95 -13.48
CA LEU A 537 8.64 -21.92 -14.53
C LEU A 537 7.41 -22.31 -15.35
N ARG A 538 6.26 -22.54 -14.70
CA ARG A 538 4.99 -22.86 -15.39
C ARG A 538 4.52 -21.71 -16.27
N SER A 539 4.58 -20.48 -15.76
CA SER A 539 4.25 -19.27 -16.51
C SER A 539 5.14 -19.14 -17.75
N ARG A 540 6.46 -19.33 -17.62
CA ARG A 540 7.40 -19.27 -18.75
C ARG A 540 7.15 -20.38 -19.79
N LYS A 541 6.89 -21.61 -19.34
CA LYS A 541 6.62 -22.75 -20.24
C LYS A 541 5.37 -22.53 -21.08
N ASN A 542 4.30 -22.03 -20.46
CA ASN A 542 3.05 -21.79 -21.16
C ASN A 542 3.15 -20.59 -22.13
N ASN A 543 3.99 -19.59 -21.84
CA ASN A 543 4.28 -18.50 -22.77
C ASN A 543 5.06 -18.97 -24.01
N SER A 544 6.00 -19.90 -23.85
CA SER A 544 6.78 -20.47 -24.95
C SER A 544 5.98 -21.32 -25.94
N HIS A 545 4.77 -21.77 -25.57
CA HIS A 545 3.90 -22.55 -26.44
C HIS A 545 2.91 -21.68 -27.25
N LYS A 546 2.90 -20.36 -27.03
CA LYS A 546 2.02 -19.39 -27.74
C LYS A 546 2.73 -18.58 -28.83
N THR A 547 4.05 -18.74 -28.95
CA THR A 547 4.89 -18.25 -30.06
C THR A 547 5.17 -19.39 -31.01
#